data_AF-A0A6N1YDM6-F1
#
_entry.id   AF-A0A6N1YDM6-F1
#
_cell.length_a   1.000
_cell.length_b   1.000
_cell.length_c   1.000
_cell.angle_alpha   90.00
_cell.angle_beta   90.00
_cell.angle_gamma   90.00
#
_symmetry.space_group_name_H-M   'P 1'
#
loop_
_entity.id
_entity.type
_entity.pdbx_description
1 polymer ?
#
loop_
_entity_poly.entity_id
_entity_poly.type
_entity_poly.pdbx_seq_one_letter_code
_entity_poly.pdbx_strand_id
1 'polypeptide(L)'
;MLLFNQKVIKFSVIIIAFLLFSGCAFIQDPLGQKKIEQLRQKAESIFKRQNIASSQVMILTMDEENTILSDAELAMQEACAKLNAYVIRSMSSDNFSMVDFLAQQQVIRSLDNCDAATKKLEALLPPPFTIDN
;
A
#
# COMPACT_ATOMS: atom_id res chain seq x y z
N MET A 1 15.72 55.53 -34.84
CA MET A 1 16.40 54.57 -33.92
C MET A 1 15.60 54.22 -32.67
N LEU A 2 14.81 55.14 -32.10
CA LEU A 2 14.05 54.91 -30.84
C LEU A 2 12.92 53.86 -30.93
N LEU A 3 12.25 53.74 -32.09
CA LEU A 3 11.13 52.79 -32.28
C LEU A 3 11.58 51.31 -32.37
N PHE A 4 12.82 51.06 -32.79
CA PHE A 4 13.36 49.70 -32.93
C PHE A 4 13.66 49.10 -31.54
N ASN A 5 14.26 49.89 -30.64
CA ASN A 5 14.51 49.49 -29.26
C ASN A 5 13.22 49.21 -28.49
N GLN A 6 12.15 49.99 -28.71
CA GLN A 6 10.88 49.76 -28.02
C GLN A 6 10.20 48.44 -28.43
N LYS A 7 10.32 48.04 -29.71
CA LYS A 7 9.80 46.74 -30.19
C LYS A 7 10.61 45.57 -29.63
N VAL A 8 11.94 45.69 -29.61
CA VAL A 8 12.85 44.65 -29.08
C VAL A 8 12.66 44.46 -27.58
N ILE A 9 12.52 45.55 -26.81
CA ILE A 9 12.26 45.50 -25.36
C ILE A 9 10.91 44.81 -25.07
N LYS A 10 9.84 45.18 -25.78
CA LYS A 10 8.52 44.55 -25.61
C LYS A 10 8.54 43.05 -25.92
N PHE A 11 9.23 42.66 -27.00
CA PHE A 11 9.35 41.25 -27.39
C PHE A 11 10.15 40.45 -26.37
N SER A 12 11.23 41.03 -25.84
CA SER A 12 12.08 40.38 -24.83
C SER A 12 11.37 40.21 -23.48
N VAL A 13 10.55 41.18 -23.06
CA VAL A 13 9.75 41.08 -21.83
C VAL A 13 8.67 40.00 -21.94
N ILE A 14 8.04 39.85 -23.12
CA ILE A 14 7.05 38.79 -23.36
C ILE A 14 7.70 37.40 -23.29
N ILE A 15 8.88 37.21 -23.90
CA ILE A 15 9.59 35.93 -23.87
C ILE A 15 10.00 35.53 -22.45
N ILE A 16 10.50 36.49 -21.66
CA ILE A 16 10.89 36.23 -20.26
C ILE A 16 9.66 35.89 -19.40
N ALA A 17 8.52 36.56 -19.62
CA ALA A 17 7.28 36.25 -18.93
C ALA A 17 6.73 34.84 -19.26
N PHE A 18 6.85 34.39 -20.52
CA PHE A 18 6.45 33.04 -20.92
C PHE A 18 7.34 31.94 -20.32
N LEU A 19 8.66 32.18 -20.22
CA LEU A 19 9.61 31.24 -19.60
C LEU A 19 9.41 31.09 -18.09
N LEU A 20 8.96 32.15 -17.41
CA LEU A 20 8.67 32.13 -15.97
C LEU A 20 7.32 31.49 -15.64
N PHE A 21 6.39 31.38 -16.59
CA PHE A 21 5.06 30.79 -16.38
C PHE A 21 4.98 29.28 -16.71
N SER A 22 5.94 28.73 -17.48
CA SER A 22 5.97 27.31 -17.84
C SER A 22 6.52 26.38 -16.73
N GLY A 23 6.87 26.92 -15.56
CA GLY A 23 7.57 26.19 -14.49
C GLY A 23 6.71 25.42 -13.47
N CYS A 24 5.38 25.54 -13.47
CA CYS A 24 4.56 25.04 -12.34
C CYS A 24 3.52 23.95 -12.68
N ALA A 25 3.41 23.49 -13.93
CA ALA A 25 2.29 22.64 -14.34
C ALA A 25 2.57 21.12 -14.36
N PHE A 26 3.77 20.65 -14.02
CA PHE A 26 4.15 19.25 -14.23
C PHE A 26 4.72 18.57 -12.98
N ILE A 27 3.97 18.60 -11.88
CA ILE A 27 4.21 17.70 -10.75
C ILE A 27 2.94 16.88 -10.54
N GLN A 28 2.75 15.85 -11.37
CA GLN A 28 1.52 15.07 -11.36
C GLN A 28 1.46 14.06 -10.20
N ASP A 29 2.59 13.77 -9.51
CA ASP A 29 2.63 13.03 -8.24
C ASP A 29 4.04 13.14 -7.58
N PRO A 30 4.34 14.21 -6.80
CA PRO A 30 5.71 14.45 -6.31
C PRO A 30 6.21 13.39 -5.32
N LEU A 31 5.30 12.64 -4.71
CA LEU A 31 5.60 11.73 -3.60
C LEU A 31 5.03 10.31 -3.85
N GLY A 32 4.44 10.06 -5.01
CA GLY A 32 3.79 8.78 -5.32
C GLY A 32 2.62 8.48 -4.37
N GLN A 33 1.89 9.50 -3.90
CA GLN A 33 0.87 9.34 -2.86
C GLN A 33 -0.24 8.38 -3.30
N LYS A 34 -0.60 8.39 -4.59
CA LYS A 34 -1.59 7.44 -5.13
C LYS A 34 -1.13 6.00 -5.00
N LYS A 35 0.15 5.74 -5.28
CA LYS A 35 0.75 4.40 -5.17
C LYS A 35 0.82 3.95 -3.72
N ILE A 36 1.14 4.87 -2.80
CA ILE A 36 1.15 4.61 -1.35
C ILE A 36 -0.25 4.25 -0.87
N GLU A 37 -1.29 4.99 -1.27
CA GLU A 37 -2.66 4.70 -0.86
C GLU A 37 -3.16 3.37 -1.42
N GLN A 38 -2.88 3.06 -2.69
CA GLN A 38 -3.19 1.75 -3.28
C GLN A 38 -2.53 0.60 -2.52
N LEU A 39 -1.27 0.78 -2.10
CA LEU A 39 -0.55 -0.21 -1.30
C LEU A 39 -1.16 -0.35 0.10
N ARG A 40 -1.59 0.76 0.72
CA ARG A 40 -2.29 0.74 2.00
C ARG A 40 -3.61 -0.02 1.92
N GLN A 41 -4.41 0.26 0.90
CA GLN A 41 -5.67 -0.45 0.64
C GLN A 41 -5.45 -1.95 0.41
N LYS A 42 -4.42 -2.30 -0.38
CA LYS A 42 -4.05 -3.71 -0.58
C LYS A 42 -3.67 -4.38 0.74
N ALA A 43 -2.80 -3.76 1.53
CA ALA A 43 -2.38 -4.29 2.84
C ALA A 43 -3.57 -4.47 3.79
N GLU A 44 -4.46 -3.49 3.87
CA GLU A 44 -5.67 -3.55 4.68
C GLU A 44 -6.61 -4.68 4.24
N SER A 45 -6.80 -4.86 2.93
CA SER A 45 -7.63 -5.95 2.39
C SER A 45 -7.08 -7.34 2.71
N ILE A 46 -5.75 -7.51 2.66
CA ILE A 46 -5.09 -8.78 3.00
C ILE A 46 -5.21 -9.05 4.51
N PHE A 47 -4.96 -8.03 5.34
CA PHE A 47 -5.07 -8.16 6.79
C PHE A 47 -6.49 -8.54 7.26
N LYS A 48 -7.53 -7.92 6.69
CA LYS A 48 -8.92 -8.28 6.96
C LYS A 48 -9.21 -9.75 6.63
N ARG A 49 -8.78 -10.20 5.44
CA ARG A 49 -8.98 -11.58 4.99
C ARG A 49 -8.23 -12.58 5.86
N GLN A 50 -6.99 -12.29 6.26
CA GLN A 50 -6.23 -13.11 7.21
C GLN A 50 -6.98 -13.29 8.54
N ASN A 51 -7.51 -12.21 9.11
CA ASN A 51 -8.22 -12.28 10.39
C ASN A 51 -9.51 -13.11 10.29
N ILE A 52 -10.26 -12.95 9.20
CA ILE A 52 -11.45 -13.75 8.93
C ILE A 52 -11.07 -15.23 8.79
N ALA A 53 -10.08 -15.53 7.94
CA ALA A 53 -9.64 -16.91 7.71
C ALA A 53 -9.15 -17.56 9.00
N SER A 54 -8.29 -16.89 9.78
CA SER A 54 -7.78 -17.38 11.07
C SER A 54 -8.91 -17.64 12.08
N SER A 55 -9.92 -16.75 12.16
CA SER A 55 -11.08 -16.97 13.03
C SER A 55 -11.91 -18.20 12.61
N GLN A 56 -11.99 -18.48 11.30
CA GLN A 56 -12.68 -19.67 10.81
C GLN A 56 -11.89 -20.94 11.07
N VAL A 57 -10.56 -20.91 10.91
CA VAL A 57 -9.71 -22.05 11.30
C VAL A 57 -9.97 -22.38 12.76
N MET A 58 -9.92 -21.39 13.64
CA MET A 58 -10.18 -21.56 15.06
C MET A 58 -11.54 -22.25 15.31
N ILE A 59 -12.61 -21.84 14.62
CA ILE A 59 -13.96 -22.43 14.74
C ILE A 59 -13.98 -23.88 14.23
N LEU A 60 -13.39 -24.13 13.06
CA LEU A 60 -13.43 -25.43 12.40
C LEU A 60 -12.57 -26.47 13.12
N THR A 61 -11.52 -26.05 13.81
CA THR A 61 -10.65 -26.93 14.60
C THR A 61 -11.04 -27.01 16.07
N MET A 62 -12.20 -26.49 16.48
CA MET A 62 -12.66 -26.60 17.88
C MET A 62 -12.98 -28.06 18.26
N ASP A 63 -13.64 -28.78 17.36
CA ASP A 63 -14.16 -30.13 17.62
C ASP A 63 -13.21 -31.24 17.14
N GLU A 64 -12.49 -31.01 16.04
CA GLU A 64 -11.53 -31.96 15.47
C GLU A 64 -10.30 -31.22 14.92
N GLU A 65 -9.11 -31.63 15.33
CA GLU A 65 -7.86 -31.01 14.86
C GLU A 65 -7.62 -31.35 13.38
N ASN A 66 -7.55 -30.30 12.55
CA ASN A 66 -7.23 -30.45 11.13
C ASN A 66 -5.81 -29.95 10.86
N THR A 67 -4.87 -30.89 10.77
CA THR A 67 -3.43 -30.59 10.58
C THR A 67 -3.16 -29.83 9.29
N ILE A 68 -3.90 -30.12 8.20
CA ILE A 68 -3.74 -29.42 6.92
C ILE A 68 -4.15 -27.95 7.05
N LEU A 69 -5.25 -27.69 7.76
CA LEU A 69 -5.76 -26.35 7.97
C LEU A 69 -4.85 -25.54 8.92
N SER A 70 -4.34 -26.20 9.96
CA SER A 70 -3.37 -25.62 10.91
C SER A 70 -2.03 -25.29 10.23
N ASP A 71 -1.50 -26.20 9.41
CA ASP A 71 -0.26 -25.97 8.64
C ASP A 71 -0.42 -24.83 7.64
N ALA A 72 -1.57 -24.75 6.97
CA ALA A 72 -1.88 -23.66 6.06
C ALA A 72 -2.04 -22.32 6.79
N GLU A 73 -2.64 -22.32 7.99
CA GLU A 73 -2.72 -21.12 8.84
C GLU A 73 -1.33 -20.66 9.28
N LEU A 74 -0.49 -21.58 9.74
CA LEU A 74 0.88 -21.29 10.13
C LEU A 74 1.68 -20.69 8.97
N ALA A 75 1.60 -21.30 7.78
CA ALA A 75 2.26 -20.80 6.58
C ALA A 75 1.78 -19.39 6.19
N MET A 76 0.48 -19.10 6.37
CA MET A 76 -0.06 -17.75 6.18
C MET A 76 0.50 -16.78 7.23
N GLN A 77 0.52 -17.15 8.51
CA GLN A 77 1.03 -16.30 9.58
C GLN A 77 2.51 -15.96 9.35
N GLU A 78 3.34 -16.92 8.94
CA GLU A 78 4.75 -16.71 8.60
C GLU A 78 4.92 -15.77 7.40
N ALA A 79 4.18 -16.02 6.31
CA ALA A 79 4.25 -15.19 5.10
C ALA A 79 3.81 -13.73 5.36
N CYS A 80 2.87 -13.54 6.29
CA CYS A 80 2.31 -12.25 6.67
C CYS A 80 2.99 -11.59 7.89
N ALA A 81 4.01 -12.21 8.49
CA ALA A 81 4.63 -11.73 9.73
C ALA A 81 5.09 -10.26 9.66
N LYS A 82 5.63 -9.85 8.51
CA LYS A 82 6.07 -8.45 8.28
C LYS A 82 4.91 -7.46 8.27
N LEU A 83 3.80 -7.84 7.62
CA LEU A 83 2.58 -7.03 7.59
C LEU A 83 2.03 -6.88 9.02
N ASN A 84 1.95 -7.97 9.77
CA ASN A 84 1.41 -7.97 11.14
C ASN A 84 2.28 -7.13 12.08
N ALA A 85 3.60 -7.28 12.01
CA ALA A 85 4.54 -6.47 12.77
C ALA A 85 4.44 -4.98 12.43
N TYR A 86 4.19 -4.65 11.16
CA TYR A 86 3.99 -3.27 10.73
C TYR A 86 2.68 -2.69 11.26
N VAL A 87 1.57 -3.43 11.22
CA VAL A 87 0.28 -2.99 11.78
C VAL A 87 0.44 -2.66 13.27
N ILE A 88 1.03 -3.57 14.05
CA ILE A 88 1.30 -3.37 15.49
C ILE A 88 2.15 -2.11 15.73
N ARG A 89 3.18 -1.89 14.91
CA ARG A 89 4.04 -0.70 15.01
C ARG A 89 3.27 0.58 14.65
N SER A 90 2.48 0.55 13.59
CA SER A 90 1.70 1.71 13.12
C SER A 90 0.63 2.14 14.11
N MET A 91 0.10 1.21 14.91
CA MET A 91 -0.85 1.50 15.98
C MET A 91 -0.20 2.09 17.23
N SER A 92 1.10 1.88 17.42
CA SER A 92 1.83 2.28 18.63
C SER A 92 2.72 3.52 18.45
N SER A 93 2.96 3.96 17.21
CA SER A 93 3.77 5.16 16.96
C SER A 93 2.92 6.37 16.59
N ASP A 94 3.08 7.46 17.34
CA ASP A 94 2.48 8.76 17.03
C ASP A 94 3.31 9.56 16.00
N ASN A 95 4.53 9.11 15.69
CA ASN A 95 5.49 9.83 14.84
C ASN A 95 6.13 8.93 13.77
N PHE A 96 6.17 9.42 12.53
CA PHE A 96 6.79 8.74 11.40
C PHE A 96 8.32 8.89 11.42
N SER A 97 9.03 7.79 11.57
CA SER A 97 10.50 7.72 11.61
C SER A 97 11.09 7.05 10.35
N MET A 98 12.40 7.19 10.14
CA MET A 98 13.13 6.47 9.07
C MET A 98 12.99 4.93 9.21
N VAL A 99 12.80 4.44 10.44
CA VAL A 99 12.54 3.02 10.71
C VAL A 99 11.17 2.61 10.16
N ASP A 100 10.17 3.50 10.20
CA ASP A 100 8.83 3.25 9.65
C ASP A 100 8.83 3.19 8.13
N PHE A 101 9.67 4.00 7.47
CA PHE A 101 9.87 3.93 6.02
C PHE A 101 10.48 2.58 5.58
N LEU A 102 11.53 2.12 6.27
CA LEU A 102 12.14 0.82 5.97
C LEU A 102 11.19 -0.34 6.27
N ALA A 103 10.44 -0.27 7.37
CA ALA A 103 9.41 -1.24 7.69
C ALA A 103 8.33 -1.29 6.61
N GLN A 104 7.86 -0.13 6.14
CA GLN A 104 6.88 -0.02 5.06
C GLN A 104 7.41 -0.66 3.76
N GLN A 105 8.67 -0.41 3.39
CA GLN A 105 9.26 -1.03 2.20
C GLN A 105 9.34 -2.55 2.31
N GLN A 106 9.69 -3.07 3.48
CA GLN A 106 9.74 -4.51 3.72
C GLN A 106 8.35 -5.15 3.63
N VAL A 107 7.32 -4.49 4.16
CA VAL A 107 5.93 -4.93 4.06
C VAL A 107 5.49 -5.00 2.61
N ILE A 108 5.72 -3.93 1.84
CA ILE A 108 5.35 -3.86 0.41
C ILE A 108 5.91 -5.05 -0.36
N ARG A 109 7.18 -5.41 -0.11
CA ARG A 109 7.81 -6.57 -0.77
C ARG A 109 7.22 -7.92 -0.34
N SER A 110 6.65 -8.02 0.86
CA SER A 110 6.03 -9.26 1.36
C SER A 110 4.54 -9.38 1.04
N LEU A 111 3.86 -8.31 0.60
CA LEU A 111 2.41 -8.32 0.39
C LEU A 111 1.96 -9.39 -0.60
N ASP A 112 2.71 -9.63 -1.67
CA ASP A 112 2.32 -10.63 -2.69
C ASP A 112 2.42 -12.06 -2.15
N ASN A 113 3.46 -12.36 -1.36
CA ASN A 113 3.61 -13.67 -0.73
C ASN A 113 2.55 -13.89 0.36
N CYS A 114 2.27 -12.85 1.15
CA CYS A 114 1.22 -12.87 2.16
C CYS A 114 -0.16 -13.09 1.50
N ASP A 115 -0.50 -12.34 0.45
CA ASP A 115 -1.75 -12.52 -0.32
C ASP A 115 -1.88 -13.95 -0.87
N ALA A 116 -0.80 -14.49 -1.46
CA ALA A 116 -0.81 -15.84 -1.98
C ALA A 116 -1.02 -16.90 -0.89
N ALA A 117 -0.41 -16.73 0.29
CA ALA A 117 -0.59 -17.63 1.41
C ALA A 117 -2.02 -17.52 2.01
N THR A 118 -2.56 -16.31 2.14
CA THR A 118 -3.95 -16.09 2.55
C THR A 118 -4.92 -16.78 1.59
N LYS A 119 -4.74 -16.63 0.28
CA LYS A 119 -5.58 -17.31 -0.73
C LYS A 119 -5.51 -18.83 -0.65
N LYS A 120 -4.34 -19.39 -0.32
CA LYS A 120 -4.19 -20.84 -0.12
C LYS A 120 -4.99 -21.31 1.09
N LEU A 121 -4.96 -20.56 2.20
CA LEU A 121 -5.78 -20.86 3.37
C LEU A 121 -7.28 -20.72 3.06
N GLU A 122 -7.67 -19.63 2.40
CA GLU A 122 -9.06 -19.39 1.96
C GLU A 122 -9.61 -20.52 1.09
N ALA A 123 -8.79 -21.13 0.23
CA ALA A 123 -9.19 -22.24 -0.63
C ALA A 123 -9.49 -23.55 0.14
N LEU A 124 -9.02 -23.66 1.38
CA LEU A 124 -9.27 -24.82 2.27
C LEU A 124 -10.50 -24.60 3.16
N LEU A 125 -11.00 -23.36 3.24
CA LEU A 125 -12.13 -23.01 4.09
C LEU A 125 -13.45 -23.20 3.33
N PRO A 126 -14.52 -23.67 4.00
CA PRO A 126 -15.85 -23.73 3.40
C PRO A 126 -16.36 -22.30 3.12
N PRO A 127 -17.11 -22.08 2.03
CA PRO A 127 -17.76 -20.79 1.79
C PRO A 127 -18.70 -20.45 2.97
N PRO A 128 -18.75 -19.17 3.41
CA PRO A 128 -19.17 -18.06 2.55
C PRO A 128 -18.20 -16.88 2.52
N PHE A 129 -17.88 -16.42 1.30
CA PHE A 129 -17.27 -15.12 1.03
C PHE A 129 -18.37 -14.11 0.68
N THR A 130 -19.05 -13.57 1.69
CA THR A 130 -19.77 -12.30 1.53
C THR A 130 -18.97 -11.24 2.28
N ILE A 131 -17.95 -10.71 1.61
CA ILE A 131 -17.60 -9.30 1.83
C ILE A 131 -18.41 -8.56 0.78
N ASP A 132 -19.61 -8.15 1.19
CA ASP A 132 -20.48 -7.34 0.36
C ASP A 132 -19.73 -6.05 0.01
N ASN A 133 -19.73 -5.70 -1.28
CA ASN A 133 -19.21 -4.43 -1.82
C ASN A 133 -19.91 -3.23 -1.18
#